data_AF-A0A0F6YI97-F1
#
_entry.id   AF-A0A0F6YI97-F1
#
_cell.length_a   1.000
_cell.length_b   1.000
_cell.length_c   1.000
_cell.angle_alpha   90.00
_cell.angle_beta   90.00
_cell.angle_gamma   90.00
#
_symmetry.space_group_name_H-M   'P 1'
#
loop_
_entity.id
_entity.type
_entity.pdbx_description
1 polymer ?
#
loop_
_entity_poly.entity_id
_entity_poly.type
_entity_poly.pdbx_seq_one_letter_code
_entity_poly.pdbx_strand_id
1 'polypeptide(L)'
;MQLDLLGAEVARPTKSSPGTVVADAPAKVTSSTHPMRVTWVEPRIGVAHAPGVVEIAETGIEWSRDLASDLDALRAEGADVLVDLTTDEERARGGYGAIEDLADERELVVIRLPIVPEGAPCEDAHEVLERIESHVSEDAKVVLVSREGMGRAGTIAVALQVRSGRALDDALRATRELRGRKVASSDAQREWLEQIAQHVASASAIDDGEEGDLWSARELDDDDLGPELPEAAIRETIPPEIRPATPRARALSPRASAVGGAVLGAAIGDAMGHPTEFMSLEAIRRKWPPHGVTAFELYWERGGKRFAPYTDDTQMAEAVLRSLLWSRREGADLDATMQHMARAFVEWAERPQGGHRAPGNACLSGSRALARGEHWSRAGGPTAGGCGSVMRAYPFGLLYAHDLSRCEEWSVAHSKLTHRDPIALAASAAMAIGVARVLRGDPTRVVLSEMIAAAARYSARTAVMMAEALDDADGGVAPETTLDRLRGWAAHEAIAAAVYLFARSPDDPERAILEGANSPGDSDSLATLSGALAGARAGLGALPDAWVRDVERSDDLLALALEI
;
A
#
# COMPACT_ATOMS: atom_id res chain seq x y z
N MET A 1 -35.93 33.26 -11.66
CA MET A 1 -36.97 32.25 -11.96
C MET A 1 -36.72 31.08 -11.01
N GLN A 2 -37.16 31.25 -9.76
CA GLN A 2 -37.07 30.29 -8.67
C GLN A 2 -38.32 29.41 -8.69
N LEU A 3 -38.18 28.11 -8.43
CA LEU A 3 -39.29 27.25 -8.04
C LEU A 3 -38.90 26.51 -6.74
N ASP A 4 -39.48 27.02 -5.65
CA ASP A 4 -39.61 26.38 -4.35
C ASP A 4 -40.51 25.15 -4.44
N LEU A 5 -40.10 24.03 -3.85
CA LEU A 5 -40.98 22.92 -3.50
C LEU A 5 -40.58 22.33 -2.14
N LEU A 6 -40.87 23.06 -1.06
CA LEU A 6 -41.08 22.50 0.27
C LEU A 6 -42.24 23.27 0.92
N GLY A 7 -43.42 22.65 0.93
CA GLY A 7 -44.62 23.23 1.55
C GLY A 7 -45.84 22.36 1.37
N ALA A 8 -45.99 21.34 2.22
CA ALA A 8 -47.28 20.72 2.47
C ALA A 8 -47.44 20.55 3.98
N GLU A 9 -48.15 21.50 4.58
CA GLU A 9 -48.64 21.42 5.97
C GLU A 9 -49.56 20.20 6.11
N VAL A 10 -49.25 19.35 7.09
CA VAL A 10 -50.13 18.25 7.50
C VAL A 10 -51.29 18.83 8.30
N ALA A 11 -52.43 19.03 7.65
CA ALA A 11 -53.70 19.27 8.31
C ALA A 11 -54.12 18.02 9.12
N ARG A 12 -54.43 18.19 10.41
CA ARG A 12 -54.98 17.12 11.27
C ARG A 12 -56.35 16.68 10.74
N PRO A 13 -56.61 15.37 10.51
CA PRO A 13 -57.94 14.93 10.12
C PRO A 13 -58.83 14.72 11.36
N THR A 14 -59.99 15.37 11.34
CA THR A 14 -61.15 15.05 12.17
C THR A 14 -61.73 13.68 11.81
N LYS A 15 -62.19 12.94 12.82
CA LYS A 15 -62.83 11.61 12.70
C LYS A 15 -64.02 11.61 11.73
N SER A 16 -63.98 10.77 10.68
CA SER A 16 -65.18 10.14 10.09
C SER A 16 -64.85 8.95 9.17
N SER A 17 -65.36 7.78 9.56
CA SER A 17 -65.74 6.57 8.78
C SER A 17 -64.71 5.77 7.94
N PRO A 18 -64.70 4.42 8.04
CA PRO A 18 -63.73 3.56 7.36
C PRO A 18 -64.17 3.30 5.91
N GLY A 19 -63.59 4.03 4.97
CA GLY A 19 -63.60 3.71 3.54
C GLY A 19 -62.27 3.07 3.17
N THR A 20 -62.31 1.93 2.48
CA THR A 20 -61.18 1.17 1.95
C THR A 20 -60.21 2.09 1.22
N VAL A 21 -59.05 2.37 1.82
CA VAL A 21 -57.95 3.06 1.13
C VAL A 21 -57.35 2.05 0.17
N VAL A 22 -57.67 2.20 -1.12
CA VAL A 22 -56.84 1.66 -2.20
C VAL A 22 -55.52 2.40 -2.07
N ALA A 23 -54.45 1.70 -1.67
CA ALA A 23 -53.12 2.28 -1.66
C ALA A 23 -52.79 2.70 -3.10
N ASP A 24 -52.59 3.99 -3.33
CA ASP A 24 -52.03 4.47 -4.60
C ASP A 24 -50.72 3.71 -4.86
N ALA A 25 -50.55 3.23 -6.09
CA ALA A 25 -49.35 2.51 -6.47
C ALA A 25 -48.10 3.39 -6.22
N PRO A 26 -46.98 2.82 -5.73
CA PRO A 26 -45.79 3.59 -5.43
C PRO A 26 -45.34 4.39 -6.67
N ALA A 27 -44.95 5.64 -6.47
CA ALA A 27 -44.39 6.45 -7.55
C ALA A 27 -43.09 5.78 -8.05
N LYS A 28 -43.06 5.39 -9.33
CA LYS A 28 -41.97 4.61 -9.92
C LYS A 28 -40.90 5.51 -10.56
N VAL A 29 -39.67 5.40 -10.07
CA VAL A 29 -38.49 6.14 -10.55
C VAL A 29 -37.61 5.20 -11.38
N THR A 30 -37.41 5.52 -12.66
CA THR A 30 -36.60 4.74 -13.60
C THR A 30 -35.52 5.61 -14.23
N SER A 31 -34.54 4.99 -14.90
CA SER A 31 -33.50 5.71 -15.64
C SER A 31 -34.05 6.62 -16.74
N SER A 32 -35.24 6.31 -17.28
CA SER A 32 -35.90 7.13 -18.30
C SER A 32 -36.73 8.28 -17.72
N THR A 33 -37.44 8.07 -16.61
CA THR A 33 -38.26 9.13 -16.00
C THR A 33 -37.42 10.14 -15.22
N HIS A 34 -36.30 9.68 -14.65
CA HIS A 34 -35.37 10.49 -13.86
C HIS A 34 -33.93 10.13 -14.27
N PRO A 35 -33.46 10.60 -15.45
CA PRO A 35 -32.12 10.30 -15.92
C PRO A 35 -31.07 10.80 -14.93
N MET A 36 -29.93 10.11 -14.86
CA MET A 36 -28.83 10.53 -14.00
C MET A 36 -28.35 11.92 -14.38
N ARG A 37 -27.98 12.68 -13.35
CA ARG A 37 -27.42 14.03 -13.46
C ARG A 37 -26.24 14.13 -12.52
N VAL A 38 -25.15 14.72 -13.01
CA VAL A 38 -23.96 14.98 -12.21
C VAL A 38 -24.02 16.41 -11.71
N THR A 39 -23.88 16.59 -10.40
CA THR A 39 -23.63 17.92 -9.82
C THR A 39 -22.14 18.13 -9.73
N TRP A 40 -21.57 18.92 -10.65
CA TRP A 40 -20.15 19.28 -10.65
C TRP A 40 -19.88 20.29 -9.53
N VAL A 41 -19.15 19.85 -8.51
CA VAL A 41 -18.78 20.68 -7.34
C VAL A 41 -17.42 21.33 -7.51
N GLU A 42 -16.59 20.76 -8.38
CA GLU A 42 -15.43 21.38 -9.02
C GLU A 42 -15.48 21.06 -10.52
N PRO A 43 -14.71 21.74 -11.39
CA PRO A 43 -14.74 21.52 -12.84
C PRO A 43 -14.57 20.05 -13.27
N ARG A 44 -13.89 19.24 -12.45
CA ARG A 44 -13.57 17.83 -12.71
C ARG A 44 -14.12 16.86 -11.66
N ILE A 45 -14.78 17.35 -10.62
CA ILE A 45 -15.30 16.52 -9.52
C ILE A 45 -16.81 16.69 -9.46
N GLY A 46 -17.51 15.61 -9.79
CA GLY A 46 -18.95 15.51 -9.79
C GLY A 46 -19.47 14.63 -8.65
N VAL A 47 -20.71 14.86 -8.24
CA VAL A 47 -21.42 13.96 -7.34
C VAL A 47 -22.75 13.55 -7.96
N ALA A 48 -23.13 12.28 -7.79
CA ALA A 48 -24.40 11.76 -8.24
C ALA A 48 -24.94 10.69 -7.28
N HIS A 49 -26.18 10.26 -7.51
CA HIS A 49 -26.71 9.07 -6.85
C HIS A 49 -26.09 7.80 -7.45
N ALA A 50 -26.10 6.72 -6.68
CA ALA A 50 -25.78 5.38 -7.14
C ALA A 50 -26.53 5.01 -8.45
N PRO A 51 -25.84 4.59 -9.55
CA PRO A 51 -26.51 4.04 -10.74
C PRO A 51 -27.21 2.70 -10.45
N GLY A 52 -28.18 2.30 -11.26
CA GLY A 52 -28.79 0.96 -11.23
C GLY A 52 -29.57 0.61 -9.96
N VAL A 53 -29.94 1.60 -9.15
CA VAL A 53 -30.65 1.37 -7.88
C VAL A 53 -32.04 0.75 -8.13
N VAL A 54 -32.24 -0.44 -7.56
CA VAL A 54 -33.53 -1.14 -7.50
C VAL A 54 -33.91 -1.35 -6.02
N GLU A 55 -34.92 -0.62 -5.55
CA GLU A 55 -35.40 -0.70 -4.16
C GLU A 55 -36.80 -0.09 -4.00
N ILE A 56 -37.51 -0.44 -2.93
CA ILE A 56 -38.69 0.29 -2.50
C ILE A 56 -38.28 1.09 -1.26
N ALA A 57 -38.19 2.41 -1.40
CA ALA A 57 -37.82 3.29 -0.29
C ALA A 57 -38.92 3.30 0.78
N GLU A 58 -38.56 3.57 2.04
CA GLU A 58 -39.51 3.69 3.16
C GLU A 58 -40.60 4.75 2.91
N THR A 59 -40.31 5.73 2.05
CA THR A 59 -41.24 6.76 1.60
C THR A 59 -42.31 6.25 0.63
N GLY A 60 -42.27 4.97 0.24
CA GLY A 60 -43.18 4.37 -0.74
C GLY A 60 -42.84 4.67 -2.20
N ILE A 61 -41.61 5.12 -2.49
CA ILE A 61 -41.13 5.33 -3.86
C ILE A 61 -40.46 4.04 -4.35
N GLU A 62 -40.84 3.54 -5.52
CA GLU A 62 -40.22 2.37 -6.15
C GLU A 62 -39.12 2.84 -7.10
N TRP A 63 -37.87 2.60 -6.73
CA TRP A 63 -36.72 2.75 -7.61
C TRP A 63 -36.54 1.48 -8.43
N SER A 64 -36.53 1.63 -9.75
CA SER A 64 -36.37 0.56 -10.72
C SER A 64 -35.51 1.09 -11.86
N ARG A 65 -34.25 1.39 -11.54
CA ARG A 65 -33.27 1.94 -12.47
C ARG A 65 -32.54 0.81 -13.19
N ASP A 66 -32.15 1.07 -14.43
CA ASP A 66 -31.34 0.16 -15.23
C ASP A 66 -29.88 0.60 -15.14
N LEU A 67 -29.00 -0.30 -14.70
CA LEU A 67 -27.59 0.00 -14.46
C LEU A 67 -26.88 0.44 -15.74
N ALA A 68 -27.10 -0.25 -16.86
CA ALA A 68 -26.48 0.08 -18.14
C ALA A 68 -26.89 1.48 -18.62
N SER A 69 -28.19 1.79 -18.61
CA SER A 69 -28.72 3.11 -18.98
C SER A 69 -28.20 4.24 -18.10
N ASP A 70 -27.98 3.94 -16.82
CA ASP A 70 -27.44 4.90 -15.86
C ASP A 70 -25.95 5.18 -16.09
N LEU A 71 -25.15 4.14 -16.38
CA LEU A 71 -23.75 4.30 -16.77
C LEU A 71 -23.63 5.04 -18.11
N ASP A 72 -24.52 4.79 -19.07
CA ASP A 72 -24.58 5.54 -20.32
C ASP A 72 -24.85 7.03 -20.07
N ALA A 73 -25.76 7.35 -19.14
CA ALA A 73 -26.06 8.73 -18.76
C ALA A 73 -24.86 9.41 -18.07
N LEU A 74 -24.13 8.71 -17.21
CA LEU A 74 -22.91 9.23 -16.59
C LEU A 74 -21.80 9.49 -17.62
N ARG A 75 -21.62 8.57 -18.58
CA ARG A 75 -20.66 8.78 -19.68
C ARG A 75 -21.06 9.97 -20.55
N ALA A 76 -22.34 10.16 -20.81
CA ALA A 76 -22.86 11.30 -21.57
C ALA A 76 -22.67 12.65 -20.85
N GLU A 77 -22.66 12.67 -19.51
CA GLU A 77 -22.27 13.83 -18.70
C GLU A 77 -20.73 14.07 -18.71
N GLY A 78 -19.98 13.17 -19.34
CA GLY A 78 -18.54 13.23 -19.51
C GLY A 78 -17.76 12.58 -18.37
N ALA A 79 -18.34 11.65 -17.61
CA ALA A 79 -17.59 10.91 -16.61
C ALA A 79 -16.54 9.99 -17.27
N ASP A 80 -15.33 9.99 -16.74
CA ASP A 80 -14.25 9.06 -17.11
C ASP A 80 -13.93 8.11 -15.95
N VAL A 81 -14.16 8.55 -14.71
CA VAL A 81 -13.95 7.76 -13.49
C VAL A 81 -15.22 7.80 -12.63
N LEU A 82 -15.65 6.64 -12.17
CA LEU A 82 -16.75 6.45 -11.22
C LEU A 82 -16.19 5.96 -9.88
N VAL A 83 -16.35 6.77 -8.83
CA VAL A 83 -15.97 6.38 -7.46
C VAL A 83 -17.21 5.90 -6.74
N ASP A 84 -17.28 4.59 -6.52
CA ASP A 84 -18.41 3.93 -5.87
C ASP A 84 -18.20 3.84 -4.35
N LEU A 85 -19.00 4.62 -3.62
CA LEU A 85 -18.96 4.69 -2.16
C LEU A 85 -19.92 3.71 -1.47
N THR A 86 -20.57 2.83 -2.23
CA THR A 86 -21.54 1.88 -1.70
C THR A 86 -20.87 0.68 -1.03
N THR A 87 -21.47 0.22 0.07
CA THR A 87 -21.02 -0.97 0.80
C THR A 87 -21.31 -2.24 0.00
N ASP A 88 -20.60 -3.33 0.29
CA ASP A 88 -20.86 -4.61 -0.39
C ASP A 88 -22.30 -5.11 -0.13
N GLU A 89 -22.85 -4.81 1.06
CA GLU A 89 -24.26 -5.10 1.36
C GLU A 89 -25.22 -4.28 0.50
N GLU A 90 -24.93 -2.99 0.29
CA GLU A 90 -25.70 -2.10 -0.58
C GLU A 90 -25.66 -2.57 -2.05
N ARG A 91 -24.52 -3.10 -2.49
CA ARG A 91 -24.35 -3.70 -3.81
C ARG A 91 -25.13 -5.01 -3.95
N ALA A 92 -25.09 -5.86 -2.93
CA ALA A 92 -25.78 -7.15 -2.92
C ALA A 92 -27.32 -7.03 -2.90
N ARG A 93 -27.86 -5.96 -2.32
CA ARG A 93 -29.31 -5.76 -2.14
C ARG A 93 -30.05 -5.26 -3.39
N GLY A 94 -29.37 -4.95 -4.50
CA GLY A 94 -30.04 -4.76 -5.80
C GLY A 94 -29.27 -3.96 -6.85
N GLY A 95 -29.25 -4.49 -8.08
CA GLY A 95 -28.90 -3.78 -9.32
C GLY A 95 -27.42 -3.51 -9.61
N TYR A 96 -26.51 -3.88 -8.70
CA TYR A 96 -25.09 -3.49 -8.70
C TYR A 96 -24.08 -4.59 -9.05
N GLY A 97 -24.55 -5.81 -9.29
CA GLY A 97 -23.68 -6.99 -9.42
C GLY A 97 -22.78 -7.01 -10.65
N ALA A 98 -23.08 -6.21 -11.67
CA ALA A 98 -22.37 -6.16 -12.94
C ALA A 98 -21.79 -4.76 -13.25
N ILE A 99 -21.56 -3.93 -12.22
CA ILE A 99 -21.12 -2.54 -12.42
C ILE A 99 -19.71 -2.48 -13.02
N GLU A 100 -18.79 -3.36 -12.61
CA GLU A 100 -17.45 -3.44 -13.18
C GLU A 100 -17.52 -3.79 -14.67
N ASP A 101 -18.17 -4.92 -15.02
CA ASP A 101 -18.29 -5.38 -16.40
C ASP A 101 -18.94 -4.32 -17.31
N LEU A 102 -20.05 -3.71 -16.86
CA LEU A 102 -20.77 -2.72 -17.66
C LEU A 102 -20.04 -1.36 -17.73
N ALA A 103 -19.24 -1.01 -16.72
CA ALA A 103 -18.42 0.20 -16.76
C ALA A 103 -17.22 0.03 -17.70
N ASP A 104 -16.61 -1.15 -17.70
CA ASP A 104 -15.51 -1.50 -18.61
C ASP A 104 -15.95 -1.42 -20.08
N GLU A 105 -17.16 -1.90 -20.42
CA GLU A 105 -17.77 -1.74 -21.76
C GLU A 105 -17.88 -0.28 -22.22
N ARG A 106 -17.85 0.67 -21.27
CA ARG A 106 -18.07 2.11 -21.50
C ARG A 106 -16.80 2.93 -21.28
N GLU A 107 -15.66 2.27 -21.10
CA GLU A 107 -14.37 2.90 -20.78
C GLU A 107 -14.45 3.78 -19.53
N LEU A 108 -15.27 3.38 -18.55
CA LEU A 108 -15.48 4.09 -17.31
C LEU A 108 -14.70 3.38 -16.19
N VAL A 109 -13.66 4.01 -15.66
CA VAL A 109 -12.85 3.43 -14.58
C VAL A 109 -13.64 3.41 -13.28
N VAL A 110 -13.82 2.24 -12.67
CA VAL A 110 -14.48 2.13 -11.35
C VAL A 110 -13.45 2.07 -10.23
N ILE A 111 -13.61 2.95 -9.24
CA ILE A 111 -12.81 2.96 -8.01
C ILE A 111 -13.75 2.70 -6.83
N ARG A 112 -13.45 1.69 -6.01
CA ARG A 112 -14.22 1.40 -4.79
C ARG A 112 -13.66 2.18 -3.61
N LEU A 113 -14.53 2.85 -2.86
CA LEU A 113 -14.26 3.35 -1.51
C LEU A 113 -15.50 3.17 -0.64
N PRO A 114 -15.77 1.94 -0.16
CA PRO A 114 -17.00 1.64 0.57
C PRO A 114 -17.09 2.46 1.87
N ILE A 115 -18.14 3.26 2.04
CA ILE A 115 -18.37 4.02 3.27
C ILE A 115 -19.74 3.63 3.82
N VAL A 116 -19.76 3.14 5.07
CA VAL A 116 -21.02 2.83 5.75
C VAL A 116 -21.88 4.09 5.92
N PRO A 117 -23.22 4.01 5.82
CA PRO A 117 -24.10 5.14 6.09
C PRO A 117 -23.75 5.84 7.41
N GLU A 118 -23.69 7.18 7.38
CA GLU A 118 -23.28 8.02 8.52
C GLU A 118 -21.88 7.74 9.11
N GLY A 119 -21.10 6.85 8.52
CA GLY A 119 -19.72 6.58 8.90
C GLY A 119 -18.72 7.55 8.26
N ALA A 120 -17.53 7.61 8.85
CA ALA A 120 -16.36 8.22 8.23
C ALA A 120 -15.74 7.24 7.20
N PRO A 121 -15.01 7.75 6.20
CA PRO A 121 -14.17 6.93 5.34
C PRO A 121 -13.14 6.11 6.14
N CYS A 122 -12.79 4.92 5.64
CA CYS A 122 -11.77 4.07 6.25
C CYS A 122 -10.37 4.70 6.17
N GLU A 123 -9.38 4.12 6.86
CA GLU A 123 -8.00 4.63 6.86
C GLU A 123 -7.41 4.70 5.43
N ASP A 124 -7.74 3.71 4.58
CA ASP A 124 -7.32 3.62 3.17
C ASP A 124 -7.95 4.68 2.25
N ALA A 125 -8.89 5.49 2.77
CA ALA A 125 -9.52 6.55 1.99
C ALA A 125 -8.51 7.56 1.44
N HIS A 126 -7.38 7.76 2.11
CA HIS A 126 -6.33 8.68 1.64
C HIS A 126 -5.71 8.21 0.32
N GLU A 127 -5.46 6.91 0.16
CA GLU A 127 -4.91 6.33 -1.09
C GLU A 127 -5.91 6.46 -2.22
N VAL A 128 -7.19 6.25 -1.92
CA VAL A 128 -8.25 6.44 -2.91
C VAL A 128 -8.39 7.92 -3.28
N LEU A 129 -8.26 8.85 -2.32
CA LEU A 129 -8.24 10.30 -2.61
C LEU A 129 -7.06 10.67 -3.52
N GLU A 130 -5.86 10.15 -3.27
CA GLU A 130 -4.68 10.39 -4.11
C GLU A 130 -4.84 9.81 -5.52
N ARG A 131 -5.42 8.61 -5.63
CA ARG A 131 -5.77 8.02 -6.93
C ARG A 131 -6.79 8.87 -7.69
N ILE A 132 -7.79 9.40 -6.99
CA ILE A 132 -8.76 10.35 -7.56
C ILE A 132 -8.06 11.63 -8.02
N GLU A 133 -7.18 12.20 -7.20
CA GLU A 133 -6.39 13.40 -7.53
C GLU A 133 -5.50 13.19 -8.74
N SER A 134 -4.86 12.02 -8.85
CA SER A 134 -4.07 11.63 -10.02
C SER A 134 -4.91 11.65 -11.30
N HIS A 135 -6.08 10.99 -11.28
CA HIS A 135 -7.00 11.03 -12.43
C HIS A 135 -7.45 12.46 -12.77
N VAL A 136 -7.78 13.28 -11.76
CA VAL A 136 -8.15 14.69 -11.97
C VAL A 136 -6.99 15.48 -12.60
N SER A 137 -5.75 15.21 -12.19
CA SER A 137 -4.54 15.84 -12.74
C SER A 137 -4.26 15.44 -14.19
N GLU A 138 -4.68 14.25 -14.57
CA GLU A 138 -4.64 13.71 -15.94
C GLU A 138 -5.84 14.15 -16.81
N ASP A 139 -6.54 15.21 -16.42
CA ASP A 139 -7.69 15.77 -17.15
C ASP A 139 -8.95 14.87 -17.06
N ALA A 140 -8.99 13.83 -16.24
CA ALA A 140 -10.17 12.98 -16.11
C ALA A 140 -11.29 13.67 -15.31
N LYS A 141 -12.54 13.40 -15.69
CA LYS A 141 -13.73 13.81 -14.95
C LYS A 141 -14.21 12.70 -14.02
N VAL A 142 -14.17 12.97 -12.72
CA VAL A 142 -14.48 12.01 -11.67
C VAL A 142 -15.88 12.24 -11.13
N VAL A 143 -16.68 11.17 -11.00
CA VAL A 143 -18.01 11.22 -10.40
C VAL A 143 -18.09 10.33 -9.17
N LEU A 144 -18.39 10.94 -8.02
CA LEU A 144 -18.56 10.26 -6.73
C LEU A 144 -20.03 9.86 -6.54
N VAL A 145 -20.31 8.57 -6.32
CA VAL A 145 -21.68 8.04 -6.17
C VAL A 145 -21.92 7.38 -4.81
N SER A 146 -23.15 7.52 -4.31
CA SER A 146 -23.61 6.88 -3.07
C SER A 146 -25.14 6.69 -3.10
N ARG A 147 -25.69 5.72 -2.35
CA ARG A 147 -27.12 5.39 -2.42
C ARG A 147 -28.03 6.45 -1.80
N GLU A 148 -27.63 7.08 -0.70
CA GLU A 148 -28.61 7.78 0.15
C GLU A 148 -28.63 9.31 0.05
N GLY A 149 -27.72 9.93 -0.72
CA GLY A 149 -27.60 11.40 -0.71
C GLY A 149 -27.25 12.01 0.67
N MET A 150 -27.06 11.18 1.69
CA MET A 150 -26.74 11.48 3.09
C MET A 150 -25.23 11.71 3.25
N GLY A 151 -24.71 12.73 2.59
CA GLY A 151 -23.38 13.26 2.91
C GLY A 151 -22.17 12.55 2.32
N ARG A 152 -22.13 11.21 2.17
CA ARG A 152 -20.91 10.43 1.77
C ARG A 152 -20.15 10.99 0.57
N ALA A 153 -20.79 11.07 -0.60
CA ALA A 153 -20.17 11.64 -1.81
C ALA A 153 -19.78 13.12 -1.63
N GLY A 154 -20.50 13.86 -0.79
CA GLY A 154 -20.17 15.25 -0.46
C GLY A 154 -18.96 15.34 0.45
N THR A 155 -18.82 14.43 1.42
CA THR A 155 -17.68 14.33 2.33
C THR A 155 -16.39 14.10 1.55
N ILE A 156 -16.39 13.15 0.61
CA ILE A 156 -15.22 12.91 -0.26
C ILE A 156 -14.94 14.11 -1.17
N ALA A 157 -15.97 14.74 -1.73
CA ALA A 157 -15.75 15.95 -2.54
C ALA A 157 -15.17 17.13 -1.74
N VAL A 158 -15.57 17.29 -0.48
CA VAL A 158 -15.01 18.31 0.42
C VAL A 158 -13.57 17.97 0.77
N ALA A 159 -13.25 16.71 1.04
CA ALA A 159 -11.89 16.27 1.30
C ALA A 159 -10.95 16.61 0.14
N LEU A 160 -11.35 16.32 -1.10
CA LEU A 160 -10.58 16.66 -2.31
C LEU A 160 -10.37 18.17 -2.47
N GLN A 161 -11.39 18.98 -2.17
CA GLN A 161 -11.27 20.45 -2.17
C GLN A 161 -10.30 20.96 -1.10
N VAL A 162 -10.34 20.36 0.10
CA VAL A 162 -9.43 20.74 1.18
C VAL A 162 -8.00 20.39 0.83
N ARG A 163 -7.78 19.21 0.25
CA ARG A 163 -6.47 18.75 -0.22
C ARG A 163 -5.93 19.58 -1.38
N SER A 164 -6.80 20.18 -2.20
CA SER A 164 -6.40 21.17 -3.21
C SER A 164 -6.20 22.60 -2.66
N GLY A 165 -6.23 22.78 -1.34
CA GLY A 165 -5.91 24.03 -0.66
C GLY A 165 -7.11 24.90 -0.28
N ARG A 166 -8.35 24.45 -0.48
CA ARG A 166 -9.54 25.21 -0.06
C ARG A 166 -9.75 25.07 1.44
N ALA A 167 -10.05 26.17 2.13
CA ALA A 167 -10.43 26.12 3.55
C ALA A 167 -11.67 25.20 3.76
N LEU A 168 -11.63 24.37 4.82
CA LEU A 168 -12.67 23.39 5.11
C LEU A 168 -14.09 23.98 5.16
N ASP A 169 -14.25 25.11 5.85
CA ASP A 169 -15.55 25.77 5.96
C ASP A 169 -16.09 26.25 4.60
N ASP A 170 -15.21 26.71 3.71
CA ASP A 170 -15.58 27.16 2.38
C ASP A 170 -15.89 25.99 1.44
N ALA A 171 -15.13 24.90 1.54
CA ALA A 171 -15.41 23.66 0.81
C ALA A 171 -16.77 23.07 1.24
N LEU A 172 -17.05 23.01 2.54
CA LEU A 172 -18.35 22.58 3.08
C LEU A 172 -19.49 23.49 2.59
N ARG A 173 -19.30 24.80 2.64
CA ARG A 173 -20.29 25.80 2.19
C ARG A 173 -20.59 25.66 0.71
N ALA A 174 -19.56 25.68 -0.14
CA ALA A 174 -19.69 25.60 -1.60
C ALA A 174 -20.34 24.29 -2.05
N THR A 175 -19.88 23.17 -1.49
CA THR A 175 -20.45 21.84 -1.80
C THR A 175 -21.92 21.76 -1.37
N ARG A 176 -22.28 22.33 -0.23
CA ARG A 176 -23.67 22.38 0.26
C ARG A 176 -24.56 23.26 -0.61
N GLU A 177 -24.07 24.41 -1.05
CA GLU A 177 -24.80 25.34 -1.93
C GLU A 177 -25.09 24.72 -3.29
N LEU A 178 -24.10 24.04 -3.89
CA LEU A 178 -24.27 23.38 -5.18
C LEU A 178 -25.17 22.15 -5.11
N ARG A 179 -25.11 21.37 -4.02
CA ARG A 179 -25.92 20.16 -3.84
C ARG A 179 -27.34 20.42 -3.34
N GLY A 180 -27.59 21.57 -2.69
CA GLY A 180 -28.87 21.87 -2.02
C GLY A 180 -29.25 20.89 -0.90
N ARG A 181 -28.30 20.13 -0.36
CA ARG A 181 -28.50 19.07 0.66
C ARG A 181 -27.36 19.06 1.68
N LYS A 182 -27.55 18.37 2.82
CA LYS A 182 -26.51 18.22 3.85
C LYS A 182 -25.25 17.53 3.30
N VAL A 183 -24.09 18.00 3.72
CA VAL A 183 -22.75 17.46 3.46
C VAL A 183 -22.10 17.17 4.81
N ALA A 184 -21.34 16.07 4.93
CA ALA A 184 -20.82 15.56 6.21
C ALA A 184 -21.94 15.52 7.27
N SER A 185 -22.90 14.60 7.11
CA SER A 185 -24.14 14.61 7.89
C SER A 185 -23.98 14.13 9.33
N SER A 186 -22.96 13.30 9.60
CA SER A 186 -22.61 12.76 10.92
C SER A 186 -21.41 13.49 11.54
N ASP A 187 -21.28 13.43 12.86
CA ASP A 187 -20.10 13.96 13.57
C ASP A 187 -18.80 13.24 13.14
N ALA A 188 -18.84 11.91 12.95
CA ALA A 188 -17.69 11.14 12.47
C ALA A 188 -17.11 11.66 11.13
N GLN A 189 -17.99 12.01 10.17
CA GLN A 189 -17.57 12.61 8.90
C GLN A 189 -16.99 14.02 9.06
N ARG A 190 -17.50 14.82 10.01
CA ARG A 190 -16.95 16.17 10.28
C ARG A 190 -15.57 16.06 10.91
N GLU A 191 -15.43 15.22 11.93
CA GLU A 191 -14.15 14.96 12.61
C GLU A 191 -13.09 14.46 11.61
N TRP A 192 -13.47 13.56 10.69
CA TRP A 192 -12.56 13.10 9.65
C TRP A 192 -12.12 14.21 8.69
N LEU A 193 -13.03 15.11 8.29
CA LEU A 193 -12.69 16.25 7.46
C LEU A 193 -11.81 17.28 8.19
N GLU A 194 -12.03 17.47 9.48
CA GLU A 194 -11.17 18.31 10.33
C GLU A 194 -9.76 17.73 10.43
N GLN A 195 -9.63 16.40 10.52
CA GLN A 195 -8.33 15.73 10.49
C GLN A 195 -7.61 15.95 9.15
N ILE A 196 -8.32 15.88 8.02
CA ILE A 196 -7.75 16.21 6.70
C ILE A 196 -7.30 17.67 6.65
N ALA A 197 -8.13 18.60 7.11
CA ALA A 197 -7.78 20.02 7.11
C ALA A 197 -6.56 20.33 7.99
N GLN A 198 -6.46 19.70 9.16
CA GLN A 198 -5.29 19.79 10.03
C GLN A 198 -4.04 19.21 9.35
N HIS A 199 -4.18 18.09 8.65
CA HIS A 199 -3.08 17.48 7.91
C HIS A 199 -2.55 18.42 6.81
N VAL A 200 -3.45 18.98 5.99
CA VAL A 200 -3.08 19.93 4.93
C VAL A 200 -2.46 21.20 5.52
N ALA A 201 -3.05 21.79 6.57
CA ALA A 201 -2.51 22.98 7.22
C ALA A 201 -1.12 22.72 7.84
N SER A 202 -0.89 21.53 8.40
CA SER A 202 0.42 21.15 8.92
C SER A 202 1.48 20.95 7.83
N ALA A 203 1.07 20.52 6.63
CA ALA A 203 1.94 20.41 5.47
C ALA A 203 2.28 21.80 4.90
N SER A 204 1.33 22.74 4.87
CA SER A 204 1.55 24.12 4.43
C SER A 204 2.36 24.96 5.42
N ALA A 205 2.23 24.73 6.73
CA ALA A 205 3.02 25.44 7.74
C ALA A 205 4.52 25.06 7.76
N ILE A 206 4.89 23.95 7.11
CA ILE A 206 6.29 23.59 6.85
C ILE A 206 6.86 24.41 5.68
N ASP A 207 5.99 24.90 4.78
CA ASP A 207 6.34 25.70 3.60
C ASP A 207 6.44 27.21 3.93
N ASP A 208 5.63 27.71 4.86
CA ASP A 208 5.50 29.15 5.20
C ASP A 208 6.47 29.66 6.31
N GLY A 209 7.49 28.89 6.70
CA GLY A 209 8.47 29.25 7.74
C GLY A 209 9.80 29.80 7.21
N GLU A 210 9.94 31.13 7.15
CA GLU A 210 11.15 31.90 6.77
C GLU A 210 11.63 31.78 5.29
N GLU A 211 10.82 32.22 4.33
CA GLU A 211 11.34 32.81 3.09
C GLU A 211 11.75 34.27 3.31
N GLY A 212 12.99 34.44 3.78
CA GLY A 212 13.73 35.70 3.73
C GLY A 212 14.93 35.58 2.80
N ASP A 213 14.68 35.75 1.49
CA ASP A 213 15.66 36.16 0.46
C ASP A 213 16.95 35.33 0.33
N LEU A 214 16.85 34.10 -0.18
CA LEU A 214 18.01 33.29 -0.62
C LEU A 214 17.95 32.78 -2.08
N TRP A 215 16.98 33.22 -2.88
CA TRP A 215 16.85 32.81 -4.30
C TRP A 215 16.63 33.99 -5.26
N SER A 216 17.33 35.11 -5.08
CA SER A 216 17.58 36.02 -6.20
C SER A 216 18.83 35.56 -6.96
N ALA A 217 18.62 35.12 -8.20
CA ALA A 217 19.70 34.82 -9.13
C ALA A 217 20.58 36.08 -9.31
N ARG A 218 21.75 36.07 -8.68
CA ARG A 218 22.87 36.91 -9.06
C ARG A 218 23.97 36.01 -9.60
N GLU A 219 24.39 36.28 -10.82
CA GLU A 219 25.68 35.84 -11.35
C GLU A 219 26.75 36.24 -10.33
N LEU A 220 27.41 35.25 -9.73
CA LEU A 220 28.54 35.47 -8.85
C LEU A 220 29.80 35.40 -9.72
N ASP A 221 30.50 36.53 -9.80
CA ASP A 221 31.85 36.64 -10.36
C ASP A 221 32.86 35.86 -9.50
N ASP A 222 33.91 35.35 -10.16
CA ASP A 222 34.97 34.45 -9.66
C ASP A 222 35.83 34.97 -8.47
N ASP A 223 35.52 36.12 -7.88
CA ASP A 223 36.42 36.83 -6.95
C ASP A 223 36.02 36.75 -5.45
N ASP A 224 34.95 36.06 -5.06
CA ASP A 224 34.45 36.06 -3.66
C ASP A 224 34.74 34.77 -2.85
N LEU A 225 35.72 33.97 -3.26
CA LEU A 225 36.28 32.90 -2.41
C LEU A 225 37.29 33.50 -1.42
N GLY A 226 36.82 33.73 -0.19
CA GLY A 226 37.67 34.03 0.96
C GLY A 226 38.75 32.95 1.21
N PRO A 227 39.82 33.27 1.96
CA PRO A 227 41.08 32.53 1.90
C PRO A 227 40.94 31.11 2.46
N GLU A 228 41.40 30.14 1.67
CA GLU A 228 41.53 28.73 2.05
C GLU A 228 42.38 28.59 3.33
N LEU A 229 41.87 27.85 4.31
CA LEU A 229 42.65 27.41 5.46
C LEU A 229 43.56 26.24 5.03
N PRO A 230 44.83 26.17 5.51
CA PRO A 230 45.79 25.18 5.02
C PRO A 230 45.42 23.74 5.44
N GLU A 231 45.46 22.80 4.49
CA GLU A 231 45.13 21.37 4.58
C GLU A 231 45.92 20.53 5.62
N ALA A 232 46.69 21.13 6.53
CA ALA A 232 47.65 20.42 7.37
C ALA A 232 47.20 20.13 8.82
N ALA A 233 45.97 20.46 9.24
CA ALA A 233 45.56 20.38 10.66
C ALA A 233 44.36 19.47 10.97
N ILE A 234 43.96 18.57 10.07
CA ILE A 234 42.92 17.55 10.34
C ILE A 234 43.42 16.17 9.87
N ARG A 235 44.57 15.74 10.41
CA ARG A 235 45.08 14.37 10.27
C ARG A 235 45.61 13.88 11.60
N GLU A 236 44.69 13.54 12.50
CA GLU A 236 44.83 12.77 13.74
C GLU A 236 43.47 12.95 14.43
N THR A 237 42.51 12.03 14.50
CA THR A 237 42.49 10.58 14.64
C THR A 237 41.17 10.05 14.07
N ILE A 238 41.19 9.55 12.84
CA ILE A 238 40.09 8.75 12.25
C ILE A 238 40.73 7.40 11.91
N PRO A 239 40.19 6.26 12.38
CA PRO A 239 40.68 4.94 11.99
C PRO A 239 40.64 4.80 10.46
N PRO A 240 41.59 4.11 9.83
CA PRO A 240 41.66 4.06 8.38
C PRO A 240 40.38 3.47 7.80
N GLU A 241 39.86 4.13 6.74
CA GLU A 241 38.81 3.61 5.87
C GLU A 241 39.05 2.12 5.60
N ILE A 242 38.16 1.28 6.13
CA ILE A 242 38.06 -0.10 5.67
C ILE A 242 37.43 -0.02 4.28
N ARG A 243 38.28 0.12 3.25
CA ARG A 243 37.89 -0.27 1.89
C ARG A 243 37.73 -1.79 1.92
N PRO A 244 36.53 -2.36 1.72
CA PRO A 244 36.44 -3.78 1.50
C PRO A 244 37.20 -4.08 0.20
N ALA A 245 38.28 -4.86 0.32
CA ALA A 245 38.89 -5.49 -0.84
C ALA A 245 37.79 -6.28 -1.53
N THR A 246 37.55 -6.01 -2.82
CA THR A 246 36.62 -6.80 -3.64
C THR A 246 37.02 -8.27 -3.50
N PRO A 247 36.18 -9.18 -2.97
CA PRO A 247 36.57 -10.56 -2.77
C PRO A 247 36.60 -11.29 -4.12
N ARG A 248 37.63 -11.06 -4.93
CA ARG A 248 37.92 -11.97 -6.04
C ARG A 248 38.54 -13.25 -5.47
N ALA A 249 37.72 -14.31 -5.54
CA ALA A 249 38.09 -15.73 -5.50
C ALA A 249 38.60 -16.33 -4.18
N ARG A 250 37.88 -16.10 -3.07
CA ARG A 250 37.77 -17.12 -2.01
C ARG A 250 36.32 -17.62 -2.03
N ALA A 251 36.12 -18.93 -2.22
CA ALA A 251 34.78 -19.50 -2.18
C ALA A 251 34.14 -19.14 -0.83
N LEU A 252 32.97 -18.49 -0.88
CA LEU A 252 32.21 -18.14 0.31
C LEU A 252 31.91 -19.42 1.11
N SER A 253 31.87 -19.32 2.44
CA SER A 253 31.37 -20.45 3.25
C SER A 253 29.92 -20.73 2.87
N PRO A 254 29.40 -21.97 3.08
CA PRO A 254 27.99 -22.27 2.81
C PRO A 254 27.03 -21.29 3.49
N ARG A 255 27.32 -20.89 4.73
CA ARG A 255 26.55 -19.88 5.47
C ARG A 255 26.63 -18.50 4.83
N ALA A 256 27.83 -18.04 4.45
CA ALA A 256 28.00 -16.74 3.80
C ALA A 256 27.32 -16.70 2.41
N SER A 257 27.36 -17.81 1.67
CA SER A 257 26.64 -17.98 0.41
C SER A 257 25.13 -17.91 0.63
N ALA A 258 24.59 -18.62 1.64
CA ALA A 258 23.17 -18.58 1.98
C ALA A 258 22.71 -17.17 2.40
N VAL A 259 23.48 -16.50 3.25
CA VAL A 259 23.17 -15.14 3.71
C VAL A 259 23.21 -14.13 2.55
N GLY A 260 24.23 -14.18 1.69
CA GLY A 260 24.31 -13.33 0.51
C GLY A 260 23.19 -13.63 -0.50
N GLY A 261 22.84 -14.91 -0.66
CA GLY A 261 21.72 -15.33 -1.49
C GLY A 261 20.37 -14.83 -0.99
N ALA A 262 20.16 -14.79 0.33
CA ALA A 262 18.93 -14.25 0.92
C ALA A 262 18.80 -12.74 0.68
N VAL A 263 19.85 -11.96 1.00
CA VAL A 263 19.83 -10.50 0.89
C VAL A 263 19.72 -10.06 -0.58
N LEU A 264 20.52 -10.64 -1.48
CA LEU A 264 20.43 -10.30 -2.90
C LEU A 264 19.21 -10.92 -3.58
N GLY A 265 18.78 -12.11 -3.17
CA GLY A 265 17.55 -12.72 -3.67
C GLY A 265 16.33 -11.85 -3.37
N ALA A 266 16.27 -11.28 -2.16
CA ALA A 266 15.25 -10.30 -1.78
C ALA A 266 15.30 -9.05 -2.68
N ALA A 267 16.48 -8.42 -2.80
CA ALA A 267 16.63 -7.19 -3.58
C ALA A 267 16.42 -7.35 -5.09
N ILE A 268 16.78 -8.53 -5.63
CA ILE A 268 16.49 -8.88 -7.03
C ILE A 268 14.99 -9.11 -7.21
N GLY A 269 14.35 -9.80 -6.26
CA GLY A 269 12.90 -10.00 -6.26
C GLY A 269 12.14 -8.69 -6.30
N ASP A 270 12.43 -7.82 -5.35
CA ASP A 270 11.96 -6.43 -5.26
C ASP A 270 12.09 -5.70 -6.62
N ALA A 271 13.32 -5.54 -7.13
CA ALA A 271 13.58 -4.81 -8.36
C ALA A 271 12.92 -5.42 -9.61
N MET A 272 12.64 -6.74 -9.60
CA MET A 272 12.00 -7.45 -10.70
C MET A 272 10.48 -7.40 -10.63
N GLY A 273 9.89 -7.40 -9.44
CA GLY A 273 8.44 -7.30 -9.23
C GLY A 273 7.91 -5.87 -9.27
N HIS A 274 8.75 -4.86 -9.06
CA HIS A 274 8.32 -3.46 -9.07
C HIS A 274 7.66 -3.02 -10.39
N PRO A 275 8.16 -3.38 -11.59
CA PRO A 275 7.50 -2.98 -12.85
C PRO A 275 6.15 -3.66 -13.12
N THR A 276 5.86 -4.77 -12.43
CA THR A 276 4.64 -5.56 -12.55
C THR A 276 3.64 -5.29 -11.44
N GLU A 277 4.07 -4.60 -10.38
CA GLU A 277 3.21 -4.09 -9.32
C GLU A 277 2.00 -3.34 -9.91
N PHE A 278 0.81 -3.57 -9.33
CA PHE A 278 -0.47 -3.03 -9.81
C PHE A 278 -0.96 -3.50 -11.19
N MET A 279 -0.24 -4.39 -11.89
CA MET A 279 -0.69 -4.96 -13.16
C MET A 279 -1.51 -6.24 -12.95
N SER A 280 -2.50 -6.49 -13.83
CA SER A 280 -3.10 -7.81 -13.94
C SER A 280 -2.14 -8.77 -14.64
N LEU A 281 -2.25 -10.08 -14.36
CA LEU A 281 -1.41 -11.08 -15.03
C LEU A 281 -1.55 -11.03 -16.56
N GLU A 282 -2.75 -10.75 -17.08
CA GLU A 282 -2.96 -10.56 -18.51
C GLU A 282 -2.19 -9.35 -19.04
N ALA A 283 -2.22 -8.23 -18.32
CA ALA A 283 -1.47 -7.03 -18.70
C ALA A 283 0.04 -7.28 -18.67
N ILE A 284 0.56 -8.03 -17.68
CA ILE A 284 1.97 -8.42 -17.59
C ILE A 284 2.37 -9.22 -18.83
N ARG A 285 1.62 -10.28 -19.16
CA ARG A 285 1.90 -11.13 -20.33
C ARG A 285 1.74 -10.39 -21.67
N ARG A 286 0.82 -9.43 -21.74
CA ARG A 286 0.63 -8.59 -22.93
C ARG A 286 1.79 -7.62 -23.12
N LYS A 287 2.30 -7.03 -22.04
CA LYS A 287 3.45 -6.11 -22.07
C LYS A 287 4.76 -6.85 -22.33
N TRP A 288 4.92 -8.05 -21.75
CA TRP A 288 6.12 -8.89 -21.88
C TRP A 288 5.76 -10.31 -22.34
N PRO A 289 5.46 -10.51 -23.63
CA PRO A 289 5.06 -11.81 -24.14
C PRO A 289 6.25 -12.78 -24.27
N PRO A 290 6.01 -14.10 -24.19
CA PRO A 290 4.73 -14.75 -23.87
C PRO A 290 4.54 -15.07 -22.37
N HIS A 291 5.59 -14.91 -21.55
CA HIS A 291 5.63 -15.44 -20.18
C HIS A 291 5.60 -14.37 -19.08
N GLY A 292 5.55 -13.09 -19.45
CA GLY A 292 5.76 -11.98 -18.54
C GLY A 292 7.25 -11.61 -18.43
N VAL A 293 7.63 -10.96 -17.33
CA VAL A 293 9.02 -10.54 -17.08
C VAL A 293 9.93 -11.75 -16.93
N THR A 294 11.11 -11.71 -17.55
CA THR A 294 12.14 -12.77 -17.48
C THR A 294 13.51 -12.24 -17.07
N ALA A 295 13.62 -10.93 -16.91
CA ALA A 295 14.77 -10.19 -16.43
C ALA A 295 14.28 -8.83 -15.89
N PHE A 296 15.18 -7.98 -15.45
CA PHE A 296 14.82 -6.60 -15.08
C PHE A 296 14.29 -5.83 -16.29
N GLU A 297 13.15 -5.18 -16.12
CA GLU A 297 12.49 -4.35 -17.15
C GLU A 297 12.63 -2.85 -16.87
N LEU A 298 13.02 -2.49 -15.65
CA LEU A 298 13.30 -1.12 -15.23
C LEU A 298 14.79 -0.97 -14.94
N TYR A 299 15.39 0.09 -15.49
CA TYR A 299 16.77 0.47 -15.20
C TYR A 299 16.85 1.98 -14.98
N TRP A 300 17.65 2.38 -14.01
CA TRP A 300 18.04 3.76 -13.77
C TRP A 300 19.51 3.97 -14.12
N GLU A 301 19.86 5.22 -14.41
CA GLU A 301 21.24 5.64 -14.62
C GLU A 301 21.61 6.71 -13.59
N ARG A 302 22.66 6.44 -12.80
CA ARG A 302 23.21 7.41 -11.84
C ARG A 302 24.72 7.33 -11.85
N GLY A 303 25.39 8.47 -12.01
CA GLY A 303 26.86 8.54 -12.02
C GLY A 303 27.52 7.68 -13.10
N GLY A 304 26.88 7.55 -14.27
CA GLY A 304 27.39 6.74 -15.39
C GLY A 304 27.27 5.23 -15.21
N LYS A 305 26.54 4.75 -14.19
CA LYS A 305 26.21 3.34 -14.00
C LYS A 305 24.73 3.10 -14.23
N ARG A 306 24.42 2.06 -15.02
CA ARG A 306 23.08 1.53 -15.24
C ARG A 306 22.81 0.38 -14.27
N PHE A 307 21.68 0.38 -13.58
CA PHE A 307 21.30 -0.63 -12.60
C PHE A 307 19.77 -0.78 -12.52
N ALA A 308 19.29 -1.91 -12.02
CA ALA A 308 17.89 -2.18 -11.73
C ALA A 308 17.55 -1.68 -10.31
N PRO A 309 16.67 -0.67 -10.17
CA PRO A 309 16.33 -0.08 -8.87
C PRO A 309 15.38 -0.98 -8.07
N TYR A 310 15.74 -1.28 -6.82
CA TYR A 310 14.84 -1.87 -5.81
C TYR A 310 13.91 -0.81 -5.19
N THR A 311 12.87 -1.17 -4.43
CA THR A 311 11.85 -0.26 -3.85
C THR A 311 12.10 0.01 -2.37
N ASP A 312 11.06 0.35 -1.60
CA ASP A 312 11.14 0.48 -0.15
C ASP A 312 11.35 -0.85 0.57
N ASP A 313 10.92 -1.97 -0.02
CA ASP A 313 11.20 -3.34 0.43
C ASP A 313 12.66 -3.50 0.86
N THR A 314 13.57 -3.29 -0.09
CA THR A 314 15.00 -3.43 0.14
C THR A 314 15.57 -2.30 0.99
N GLN A 315 15.12 -1.06 0.81
CA GLN A 315 15.64 0.07 1.61
C GLN A 315 15.37 -0.11 3.09
N MET A 316 14.13 -0.49 3.44
CA MET A 316 13.75 -0.68 4.83
C MET A 316 14.34 -1.98 5.39
N ALA A 317 14.49 -3.04 4.58
CA ALA A 317 15.23 -4.24 4.99
C ALA A 317 16.71 -3.94 5.28
N GLU A 318 17.36 -3.06 4.50
CA GLU A 318 18.72 -2.61 4.76
C GLU A 318 18.79 -1.84 6.10
N ALA A 319 17.82 -0.96 6.39
CA ALA A 319 17.76 -0.24 7.67
C ALA A 319 17.58 -1.19 8.87
N VAL A 320 16.77 -2.25 8.71
CA VAL A 320 16.62 -3.33 9.70
C VAL A 320 17.96 -4.04 9.89
N LEU A 321 18.60 -4.49 8.81
CA LEU A 321 19.84 -5.25 8.86
C LEU A 321 20.98 -4.44 9.50
N ARG A 322 21.13 -3.16 9.16
CA ARG A 322 22.11 -2.25 9.77
C ARG A 322 21.89 -2.08 11.27
N SER A 323 20.63 -1.93 11.70
CA SER A 323 20.28 -1.80 13.12
C SER A 323 20.55 -3.08 13.91
N LEU A 324 20.31 -4.25 13.30
CA LEU A 324 20.61 -5.55 13.89
C LEU A 324 22.13 -5.79 14.01
N LEU A 325 22.91 -5.42 13.00
CA LEU A 325 24.37 -5.49 13.05
C LEU A 325 24.97 -4.53 14.09
N TRP A 326 24.44 -3.31 14.19
CA TRP A 326 24.77 -2.38 15.26
C TRP A 326 24.49 -3.00 16.64
N SER A 327 23.29 -3.54 16.84
CA SER A 327 22.89 -4.17 18.11
C SER A 327 23.84 -5.29 18.54
N ARG A 328 24.26 -6.14 17.60
CA ARG A 328 25.23 -7.21 17.87
C ARG A 328 26.61 -6.68 18.27
N ARG A 329 27.08 -5.59 17.66
CA ARG A 329 28.39 -4.97 17.96
C ARG A 329 28.39 -4.32 19.35
N GLU A 330 27.31 -3.63 19.68
CA GLU A 330 27.17 -2.91 20.97
C GLU A 330 26.68 -3.81 22.11
N GLY A 331 26.19 -5.03 21.82
CA GLY A 331 25.53 -5.89 22.80
C GLY A 331 24.21 -5.29 23.30
N ALA A 332 23.49 -4.57 22.43
CA ALA A 332 22.25 -3.89 22.77
C ALA A 332 21.11 -4.88 23.06
N ASP A 333 20.22 -4.50 23.97
CA ASP A 333 18.99 -5.26 24.22
C ASP A 333 17.89 -4.95 23.18
N LEU A 334 16.73 -5.59 23.36
CA LEU A 334 15.60 -5.43 22.45
C LEU A 334 15.17 -3.96 22.33
N ASP A 335 15.03 -3.26 23.46
CA ASP A 335 14.49 -1.91 23.49
C ASP A 335 15.45 -0.92 22.80
N ALA A 336 16.74 -0.97 23.15
CA ALA A 336 17.76 -0.15 22.51
C ALA A 336 17.87 -0.43 20.99
N THR A 337 17.71 -1.70 20.58
CA THR A 337 17.69 -2.09 19.17
C THR A 337 16.50 -1.49 18.42
N MET A 338 15.30 -1.59 18.98
CA MET A 338 14.10 -1.04 18.35
C MET A 338 14.11 0.49 18.32
N GLN A 339 14.68 1.15 19.33
CA GLN A 339 14.91 2.59 19.29
C GLN A 339 15.92 3.00 18.21
N HIS A 340 17.00 2.24 18.02
CA HIS A 340 17.96 2.49 16.94
C HIS A 340 17.29 2.32 15.56
N MET A 341 16.53 1.25 15.39
CA MET A 341 15.78 0.98 14.17
C MET A 341 14.71 2.04 13.89
N ALA A 342 14.06 2.55 14.94
CA ALA A 342 13.11 3.65 14.82
C ALA A 342 13.75 4.92 14.27
N ARG A 343 14.95 5.28 14.75
CA ARG A 343 15.71 6.42 14.20
C ARG A 343 16.05 6.19 12.73
N ALA A 344 16.46 4.97 12.37
CA ALA A 344 16.76 4.63 10.98
C ALA A 344 15.52 4.72 10.06
N PHE A 345 14.32 4.36 10.55
CA PHE A 345 13.08 4.52 9.78
C PHE A 345 12.66 5.97 9.63
N VAL A 346 12.86 6.81 10.65
CA VAL A 346 12.64 8.26 10.56
C VAL A 346 13.59 8.87 9.52
N GLU A 347 14.89 8.58 9.62
CA GLU A 347 15.89 9.07 8.67
C GLU A 347 15.58 8.62 7.24
N TRP A 348 15.22 7.35 7.05
CA TRP A 348 14.80 6.81 5.76
C TRP A 348 13.54 7.52 5.22
N ALA A 349 12.54 7.78 6.07
CA ALA A 349 11.30 8.43 5.64
C ALA A 349 11.52 9.90 5.23
N GLU A 350 12.47 10.59 5.86
CA GLU A 350 12.85 11.97 5.51
C GLU A 350 13.75 12.04 4.27
N ARG A 351 14.65 11.06 4.09
CA ARG A 351 15.68 11.05 3.05
C ARG A 351 15.83 9.66 2.43
N PRO A 352 14.79 9.17 1.73
CA PRO A 352 14.84 7.83 1.15
C PRO A 352 15.86 7.77 0.01
N GLN A 353 16.48 6.61 -0.16
CA GLN A 353 17.56 6.44 -1.11
C GLN A 353 17.02 6.46 -2.56
N GLY A 354 17.29 7.56 -3.26
CA GLY A 354 16.80 7.73 -4.64
C GLY A 354 15.31 8.07 -4.71
N GLY A 355 14.77 8.70 -3.66
CA GLY A 355 13.37 9.15 -3.60
C GLY A 355 12.42 8.13 -2.98
N HIS A 356 11.16 8.53 -2.80
CA HIS A 356 10.10 7.65 -2.31
C HIS A 356 9.82 6.58 -3.36
N ARG A 357 10.16 5.32 -3.06
CA ARG A 357 9.98 4.18 -3.96
C ARG A 357 8.75 3.37 -3.56
N ALA A 358 7.60 4.03 -3.68
CA ALA A 358 6.27 3.50 -3.39
C ALA A 358 6.00 2.94 -1.96
N PRO A 359 6.58 3.49 -0.87
CA PRO A 359 6.31 2.93 0.45
C PRO A 359 4.85 3.05 0.87
N GLY A 360 4.31 1.95 1.40
CA GLY A 360 2.95 1.91 1.92
C GLY A 360 2.70 2.90 3.06
N ASN A 361 1.46 3.41 3.17
CA ASN A 361 1.12 4.45 4.13
C ASN A 361 1.32 4.06 5.60
N ALA A 362 1.20 2.78 5.93
CA ALA A 362 1.49 2.28 7.27
C ALA A 362 2.97 2.44 7.64
N CYS A 363 3.90 2.24 6.69
CA CYS A 363 5.33 2.49 6.88
C CYS A 363 5.60 3.97 7.16
N LEU A 364 5.01 4.86 6.36
CA LEU A 364 5.16 6.30 6.51
C LEU A 364 4.51 6.81 7.80
N SER A 365 3.29 6.36 8.12
CA SER A 365 2.55 6.77 9.31
C SER A 365 3.23 6.33 10.60
N GLY A 366 3.75 5.09 10.63
CA GLY A 366 4.59 4.61 11.72
C GLY A 366 5.85 5.45 11.89
N SER A 367 6.57 5.72 10.78
CA SER A 367 7.78 6.55 10.81
C SER A 367 7.50 7.98 11.30
N ARG A 368 6.38 8.58 10.89
CA ARG A 368 5.93 9.89 11.41
C ARG A 368 5.59 9.83 12.89
N ALA A 369 4.98 8.76 13.39
CA ALA A 369 4.70 8.58 14.81
C ALA A 369 6.01 8.47 15.62
N LEU A 370 6.99 7.72 15.12
CA LEU A 370 8.33 7.64 15.71
C LEU A 370 9.03 9.00 15.74
N ALA A 371 8.94 9.78 14.66
CA ALA A 371 9.50 11.14 14.58
C ALA A 371 8.89 12.09 15.62
N ARG A 372 7.60 11.92 15.95
CA ARG A 372 6.91 12.65 17.03
C ARG A 372 7.27 12.15 18.44
N GLY A 373 8.13 11.14 18.57
CA GLY A 373 8.56 10.58 19.85
C GLY A 373 7.62 9.51 20.41
N GLU A 374 6.70 8.95 19.61
CA GLU A 374 5.91 7.79 20.05
C GLU A 374 6.83 6.60 20.28
N HIS A 375 6.57 5.84 21.35
CA HIS A 375 7.38 4.68 21.68
C HIS A 375 7.24 3.62 20.58
N TRP A 376 8.35 2.97 20.19
CA TRP A 376 8.38 2.01 19.07
C TRP A 376 7.33 0.91 19.19
N SER A 377 7.01 0.48 20.42
CA SER A 377 6.03 -0.58 20.67
C SER A 377 4.57 -0.15 20.45
N ARG A 378 4.33 1.15 20.25
CA ARG A 378 3.00 1.75 20.07
C ARG A 378 2.85 2.53 18.76
N ALA A 379 3.95 2.86 18.08
CA ALA A 379 3.97 3.73 16.91
C ALA A 379 3.18 3.20 15.70
N GLY A 380 3.23 1.90 15.43
CA GLY A 380 2.49 1.30 14.34
C GLY A 380 0.97 1.29 14.53
N GLY A 381 0.23 1.41 13.44
CA GLY A 381 -1.24 1.36 13.48
C GLY A 381 -1.75 0.02 13.99
N PRO A 382 -2.74 -0.04 14.90
CA PRO A 382 -3.28 -1.29 15.45
C PRO A 382 -4.02 -2.15 14.42
N THR A 383 -4.43 -1.53 13.31
CA THR A 383 -5.13 -2.11 12.15
C THR A 383 -4.28 -2.07 10.87
N ALA A 384 -3.02 -1.60 10.97
CA ALA A 384 -2.10 -1.56 9.85
C ALA A 384 -1.65 -2.99 9.49
N GLY A 385 -2.40 -3.61 8.58
CA GLY A 385 -2.25 -5.01 8.17
C GLY A 385 -1.51 -5.23 6.85
N GLY A 386 -0.98 -4.17 6.23
CA GLY A 386 -0.23 -4.25 4.96
C GLY A 386 1.08 -5.04 5.06
N CYS A 387 1.62 -5.44 3.90
CA CYS A 387 2.85 -6.23 3.76
C CYS A 387 4.11 -5.52 4.29
N GLY A 388 4.06 -4.20 4.49
CA GLY A 388 5.20 -3.32 4.80
C GLY A 388 6.14 -3.81 5.91
N SER A 389 5.61 -4.53 6.90
CA SER A 389 6.43 -5.10 7.97
C SER A 389 7.08 -6.45 7.63
N VAL A 390 6.44 -7.30 6.81
CA VAL A 390 6.94 -8.65 6.51
C VAL A 390 8.03 -8.64 5.44
N MET A 391 7.95 -7.74 4.44
CA MET A 391 8.95 -7.61 3.35
C MET A 391 10.38 -7.42 3.87
N ARG A 392 10.52 -6.86 5.08
CA ARG A 392 11.78 -6.55 5.75
C ARG A 392 12.04 -7.38 7.02
N ALA A 393 11.34 -8.49 7.20
CA ALA A 393 11.47 -9.35 8.38
C ALA A 393 12.51 -10.49 8.23
N TYR A 394 12.95 -10.80 7.01
CA TYR A 394 13.95 -11.84 6.75
C TYR A 394 15.31 -11.64 7.48
N PRO A 395 15.81 -10.41 7.73
CA PRO A 395 17.12 -10.21 8.38
C PRO A 395 17.22 -10.79 9.80
N PHE A 396 16.10 -10.86 10.53
CA PHE A 396 16.06 -11.46 11.87
C PHE A 396 16.41 -12.94 11.82
N GLY A 397 15.92 -13.66 10.81
CA GLY A 397 16.25 -15.07 10.58
C GLY A 397 17.72 -15.28 10.26
N LEU A 398 18.33 -14.34 9.52
CA LEU A 398 19.76 -14.40 9.18
C LEU A 398 20.66 -14.28 10.42
N LEU A 399 20.36 -13.31 11.29
CA LEU A 399 21.19 -13.01 12.45
C LEU A 399 20.94 -13.98 13.62
N TYR A 400 19.68 -14.35 13.86
CA TYR A 400 19.26 -15.11 15.03
C TYR A 400 18.90 -16.57 14.74
N ALA A 401 19.40 -17.15 13.64
CA ALA A 401 19.17 -18.57 13.31
C ALA A 401 19.53 -19.56 14.44
N HIS A 402 20.43 -19.18 15.35
CA HIS A 402 20.84 -19.98 16.51
C HIS A 402 19.91 -19.84 17.72
N ASP A 403 19.07 -18.81 17.77
CA ASP A 403 18.15 -18.48 18.86
C ASP A 403 16.78 -18.12 18.26
N LEU A 404 15.97 -19.15 17.99
CA LEU A 404 14.65 -18.98 17.35
C LEU A 404 13.68 -18.16 18.21
N SER A 405 13.81 -18.23 19.54
CA SER A 405 12.96 -17.46 20.45
C SER A 405 13.23 -15.97 20.28
N ARG A 406 14.52 -15.58 20.28
CA ARG A 406 14.92 -14.20 20.02
C ARG A 406 14.56 -13.76 18.60
N CYS A 407 14.78 -14.62 17.62
CA CYS A 407 14.45 -14.38 16.22
C CYS A 407 12.98 -13.95 16.05
N GLU A 408 12.06 -14.70 16.65
CA GLU A 408 10.63 -14.45 16.60
C GLU A 408 10.24 -13.20 17.39
N GLU A 409 10.66 -13.11 18.66
CA GLU A 409 10.34 -11.99 19.54
C GLU A 409 10.77 -10.65 18.94
N TRP A 410 11.99 -10.60 18.40
CA TRP A 410 12.56 -9.36 17.86
C TRP A 410 11.94 -8.99 16.52
N SER A 411 11.61 -9.96 15.66
CA SER A 411 10.90 -9.70 14.41
C SER A 411 9.50 -9.12 14.67
N VAL A 412 8.78 -9.67 15.64
CA VAL A 412 7.45 -9.18 16.05
C VAL A 412 7.54 -7.81 16.69
N ALA A 413 8.56 -7.56 17.51
CA ALA A 413 8.81 -6.23 18.07
C ALA A 413 9.09 -5.20 16.96
N HIS A 414 9.85 -5.59 15.94
CA HIS A 414 10.14 -4.73 14.80
C HIS A 414 8.88 -4.35 14.01
N SER A 415 7.97 -5.29 13.80
CA SER A 415 6.72 -5.01 13.08
C SER A 415 6.00 -3.81 13.71
N LYS A 416 5.94 -3.75 15.06
CA LYS A 416 5.25 -2.70 15.85
C LYS A 416 5.74 -1.27 15.61
N LEU A 417 6.95 -1.08 15.04
CA LEU A 417 7.42 0.25 14.64
C LEU A 417 6.48 0.93 13.64
N THR A 418 5.75 0.14 12.84
CA THR A 418 4.87 0.65 11.78
C THR A 418 3.55 -0.11 11.65
N HIS A 419 3.52 -1.39 12.01
CA HIS A 419 2.38 -2.28 11.90
C HIS A 419 2.15 -3.00 13.23
N ARG A 420 0.97 -2.82 13.83
CA ARG A 420 0.59 -3.51 15.07
C ARG A 420 -0.55 -4.50 14.87
N ASP A 421 -1.07 -4.63 13.65
CA ASP A 421 -2.11 -5.59 13.34
C ASP A 421 -1.60 -7.03 13.58
N PRO A 422 -2.39 -7.90 14.24
CA PRO A 422 -2.02 -9.30 14.45
C PRO A 422 -1.59 -10.06 13.19
N ILE A 423 -2.13 -9.76 12.01
CA ILE A 423 -1.74 -10.42 10.76
C ILE A 423 -0.32 -10.01 10.34
N ALA A 424 0.07 -8.75 10.56
CA ALA A 424 1.40 -8.23 10.27
C ALA A 424 2.45 -8.79 11.24
N LEU A 425 2.09 -8.89 12.53
CA LEU A 425 2.94 -9.54 13.54
C LEU A 425 3.17 -11.02 13.19
N ALA A 426 2.10 -11.73 12.84
CA ALA A 426 2.15 -13.15 12.46
C ALA A 426 3.02 -13.40 11.23
N ALA A 427 2.85 -12.58 10.19
CA ALA A 427 3.63 -12.67 8.95
C ALA A 427 5.13 -12.41 9.21
N SER A 428 5.46 -11.39 10.01
CA SER A 428 6.84 -11.08 10.38
C SER A 428 7.50 -12.21 11.18
N ALA A 429 6.77 -12.82 12.12
CA ALA A 429 7.23 -13.98 12.87
C ALA A 429 7.53 -15.18 11.95
N ALA A 430 6.58 -15.49 11.06
CA ALA A 430 6.70 -16.58 10.09
C ALA A 430 7.91 -16.39 9.17
N MET A 431 8.09 -15.19 8.61
CA MET A 431 9.21 -14.92 7.69
C MET A 431 10.57 -15.09 8.37
N ALA A 432 10.73 -14.51 9.57
CA ALA A 432 11.98 -14.61 10.33
C ALA A 432 12.29 -16.06 10.72
N ILE A 433 11.29 -16.83 11.17
CA ILE A 433 11.44 -18.25 11.50
C ILE A 433 11.76 -19.08 10.25
N GLY A 434 11.09 -18.83 9.13
CA GLY A 434 11.35 -19.53 7.87
C GLY A 434 12.81 -19.43 7.45
N VAL A 435 13.33 -18.19 7.39
CA VAL A 435 14.73 -17.92 7.02
C VAL A 435 15.72 -18.52 8.03
N ALA A 436 15.44 -18.41 9.33
CA ALA A 436 16.27 -19.05 10.35
C ALA A 436 16.35 -20.58 10.17
N ARG A 437 15.22 -21.22 9.89
CA ARG A 437 15.12 -22.68 9.67
C ARG A 437 15.84 -23.11 8.39
N VAL A 438 15.72 -22.32 7.32
CA VAL A 438 16.48 -22.53 6.08
C VAL A 438 17.99 -22.48 6.35
N LEU A 439 18.48 -21.47 7.09
CA LEU A 439 19.90 -21.35 7.44
C LEU A 439 20.43 -22.47 8.33
N ARG A 440 19.55 -23.12 9.11
CA ARG A 440 19.92 -24.31 9.90
C ARG A 440 20.02 -25.58 9.04
N GLY A 441 19.63 -25.51 7.77
CA GLY A 441 19.58 -26.64 6.86
C GLY A 441 18.37 -27.55 7.07
N ASP A 442 17.30 -27.04 7.71
CA ASP A 442 16.11 -27.84 7.97
C ASP A 442 15.41 -28.22 6.64
N PRO A 443 14.79 -29.42 6.53
CA PRO A 443 14.02 -29.81 5.34
C PRO A 443 12.87 -28.84 5.03
N THR A 444 12.53 -28.64 3.75
CA THR A 444 11.49 -27.67 3.32
C THR A 444 10.16 -27.86 4.06
N ARG A 445 9.69 -29.10 4.25
CA ARG A 445 8.46 -29.37 5.02
C ARG A 445 8.55 -28.85 6.47
N VAL A 446 9.71 -29.00 7.11
CA VAL A 446 9.93 -28.50 8.49
C VAL A 446 9.90 -26.98 8.49
N VAL A 447 10.62 -26.34 7.56
CA VAL A 447 10.61 -24.87 7.40
C VAL A 447 9.17 -24.36 7.31
N LEU A 448 8.39 -24.88 6.37
CA LEU A 448 7.02 -24.43 6.12
C LEU A 448 6.09 -24.68 7.32
N SER A 449 6.19 -25.85 7.97
CA SER A 449 5.40 -26.14 9.17
C SER A 449 5.72 -25.22 10.34
N GLU A 450 6.99 -24.84 10.49
CA GLU A 450 7.45 -23.93 11.55
C GLU A 450 7.06 -22.47 11.25
N MET A 451 7.05 -22.06 9.98
CA MET A 451 6.49 -20.77 9.57
C MET A 451 5.00 -20.67 9.95
N ILE A 452 4.21 -21.69 9.61
CA ILE A 452 2.77 -21.75 9.93
C ILE A 452 2.56 -21.74 11.46
N ALA A 453 3.35 -22.52 12.20
CA ALA A 453 3.27 -22.58 13.66
C ALA A 453 3.63 -21.24 14.32
N ALA A 454 4.62 -20.51 13.79
CA ALA A 454 4.97 -19.17 14.25
C ALA A 454 3.83 -18.17 14.00
N ALA A 455 3.25 -18.17 12.80
CA ALA A 455 2.10 -17.32 12.49
C ALA A 455 0.91 -17.60 13.42
N ALA A 456 0.63 -18.88 13.71
CA ALA A 456 -0.52 -19.31 14.52
C ALA A 456 -0.51 -18.75 15.95
N ARG A 457 0.66 -18.38 16.48
CA ARG A 457 0.79 -17.76 17.82
C ARG A 457 0.24 -16.34 17.88
N TYR A 458 0.16 -15.65 16.74
CA TYR A 458 -0.26 -14.26 16.66
C TYR A 458 -1.57 -14.09 15.88
N SER A 459 -1.81 -14.91 14.85
CA SER A 459 -3.02 -14.85 14.03
C SER A 459 -3.37 -16.22 13.44
N ALA A 460 -4.45 -16.82 13.93
CA ALA A 460 -4.99 -18.06 13.37
C ALA A 460 -5.40 -17.90 11.89
N ARG A 461 -5.95 -16.74 11.53
CA ARG A 461 -6.31 -16.41 10.13
C ARG A 461 -5.09 -16.49 9.21
N THR A 462 -3.95 -15.95 9.65
CA THR A 462 -2.70 -15.98 8.85
C THR A 462 -2.21 -17.42 8.69
N ALA A 463 -2.19 -18.20 9.77
CA ALA A 463 -1.75 -19.59 9.73
C ALA A 463 -2.63 -20.47 8.82
N VAL A 464 -3.97 -20.29 8.86
CA VAL A 464 -4.89 -21.01 7.97
C VAL A 464 -4.63 -20.67 6.52
N MET A 465 -4.49 -19.38 6.18
CA MET A 465 -4.20 -18.96 4.81
C MET A 465 -2.86 -19.51 4.30
N MET A 466 -1.83 -19.55 5.15
CA MET A 466 -0.55 -20.18 4.82
C MET A 466 -0.67 -21.70 4.62
N ALA A 467 -1.49 -22.38 5.43
CA ALA A 467 -1.74 -23.81 5.28
C ALA A 467 -2.49 -24.12 3.98
N GLU A 468 -3.51 -23.32 3.62
CA GLU A 468 -4.21 -23.43 2.35
C GLU A 468 -3.26 -23.20 1.15
N ALA A 469 -2.37 -22.22 1.26
CA ALA A 469 -1.36 -21.96 0.23
C ALA A 469 -0.34 -23.11 0.11
N LEU A 470 -0.01 -23.79 1.22
CA LEU A 470 0.81 -25.00 1.18
C LEU A 470 0.06 -26.18 0.53
N ASP A 471 -1.22 -26.36 0.85
CA ASP A 471 -2.07 -27.39 0.24
C ASP A 471 -2.22 -27.17 -1.27
N ASP A 472 -2.35 -25.91 -1.72
CA ASP A 472 -2.34 -25.54 -3.14
C ASP A 472 -1.03 -25.96 -3.83
N ALA A 473 0.12 -25.73 -3.18
CA ALA A 473 1.43 -26.12 -3.72
C ALA A 473 1.57 -27.65 -3.82
N ASP A 474 1.23 -28.37 -2.74
CA ASP A 474 1.28 -29.84 -2.69
C ASP A 474 0.28 -30.48 -3.68
N GLY A 475 -0.87 -29.83 -3.89
CA GLY A 475 -1.89 -30.23 -4.86
C GLY A 475 -1.57 -29.89 -6.31
N GLY A 476 -0.49 -29.14 -6.57
CA GLY A 476 -0.07 -28.73 -7.91
C GLY A 476 -0.99 -27.68 -8.54
N VAL A 477 -1.70 -26.88 -7.74
CA VAL A 477 -2.47 -25.72 -8.21
C VAL A 477 -1.52 -24.74 -8.91
N ALA A 478 -1.96 -24.15 -10.01
CA ALA A 478 -1.14 -23.28 -10.83
C ALA A 478 -0.91 -21.90 -10.17
N PRO A 479 0.27 -21.28 -10.32
CA PRO A 479 0.59 -19.99 -9.69
C PRO A 479 -0.44 -18.91 -10.01
N GLU A 480 -0.95 -18.89 -11.23
CA GLU A 480 -1.95 -17.92 -11.70
C GLU A 480 -3.25 -17.99 -10.91
N THR A 481 -3.57 -19.13 -10.29
CA THR A 481 -4.76 -19.29 -9.46
C THR A 481 -4.49 -18.89 -8.02
N THR A 482 -3.42 -19.42 -7.42
CA THR A 482 -3.12 -19.17 -6.01
C THR A 482 -2.67 -17.72 -5.79
N LEU A 483 -1.85 -17.16 -6.67
CA LEU A 483 -1.34 -15.79 -6.51
C LEU A 483 -2.39 -14.73 -6.87
N ASP A 484 -3.35 -15.02 -7.77
CA ASP A 484 -4.49 -14.12 -8.02
C ASP A 484 -5.47 -14.02 -6.84
N ARG A 485 -5.56 -15.08 -6.04
CA ARG A 485 -6.33 -15.10 -4.78
C ARG A 485 -5.63 -14.35 -3.66
N LEU A 486 -4.29 -14.42 -3.59
CA LEU A 486 -3.52 -13.83 -2.50
C LEU A 486 -3.19 -12.36 -2.78
N ARG A 487 -2.66 -12.00 -3.95
CA ARG A 487 -2.31 -10.63 -4.39
C ARG A 487 -1.32 -9.83 -3.52
N GLY A 488 -1.09 -10.19 -2.26
CA GLY A 488 0.01 -9.67 -1.44
C GLY A 488 -0.25 -8.37 -0.67
N TRP A 489 -1.33 -7.64 -0.96
CA TRP A 489 -1.61 -6.33 -0.33
C TRP A 489 -1.59 -6.37 1.20
N ALA A 490 -2.14 -7.43 1.79
CA ALA A 490 -2.09 -7.66 3.22
C ALA A 490 -0.96 -8.62 3.61
N ALA A 491 -0.36 -8.42 4.78
CA ALA A 491 0.81 -9.20 5.22
C ALA A 491 0.57 -10.72 5.25
N HIS A 492 -0.64 -11.14 5.64
CA HIS A 492 -1.04 -12.55 5.62
C HIS A 492 -1.15 -13.16 4.21
N GLU A 493 -1.50 -12.35 3.21
CA GLU A 493 -1.51 -12.77 1.81
C GLU A 493 -0.08 -12.91 1.28
N ALA A 494 0.76 -11.91 1.53
CA ALA A 494 2.16 -11.90 1.09
C ALA A 494 2.95 -13.10 1.67
N ILE A 495 2.82 -13.37 2.97
CA ILE A 495 3.52 -14.50 3.58
C ILE A 495 2.96 -15.87 3.15
N ALA A 496 1.66 -15.96 2.87
CA ALA A 496 1.06 -17.18 2.31
C ALA A 496 1.54 -17.43 0.88
N ALA A 497 1.68 -16.38 0.07
CA ALA A 497 2.23 -16.48 -1.27
C ALA A 497 3.71 -16.90 -1.24
N ALA A 498 4.50 -16.36 -0.31
CA ALA A 498 5.89 -16.80 -0.10
C ALA A 498 5.98 -18.29 0.30
N VAL A 499 5.06 -18.78 1.15
CA VAL A 499 4.94 -20.22 1.48
C VAL A 499 4.67 -21.06 0.23
N TYR A 500 3.70 -20.66 -0.59
CA TYR A 500 3.35 -21.36 -1.83
C TYR A 500 4.54 -21.40 -2.82
N LEU A 501 5.16 -20.24 -3.08
CA LEU A 501 6.29 -20.11 -4.01
C LEU A 501 7.51 -20.92 -3.55
N PHE A 502 7.85 -20.83 -2.26
CA PHE A 502 8.99 -21.57 -1.70
C PHE A 502 8.73 -23.08 -1.63
N ALA A 503 7.49 -23.52 -1.39
CA ALA A 503 7.13 -24.94 -1.42
C ALA A 503 7.34 -25.56 -2.81
N ARG A 504 7.04 -24.80 -3.87
CA ARG A 504 7.18 -25.24 -5.27
C ARG A 504 8.61 -25.28 -5.76
N SER A 505 9.40 -24.29 -5.37
CA SER A 505 10.73 -24.04 -5.94
C SER A 505 11.77 -23.73 -4.85
N PRO A 506 11.96 -24.60 -3.83
CA PRO A 506 12.80 -24.27 -2.67
C PRO A 506 14.26 -24.07 -3.05
N ASP A 507 14.76 -24.85 -4.02
CA ASP A 507 16.16 -24.85 -4.46
C ASP A 507 16.38 -24.07 -5.77
N ASP A 508 15.35 -23.38 -6.27
CA ASP A 508 15.37 -22.63 -7.54
C ASP A 508 14.92 -21.18 -7.31
N PRO A 509 15.84 -20.29 -6.87
CA PRO A 509 15.51 -18.91 -6.57
C PRO A 509 15.14 -18.11 -7.82
N GLU A 510 15.69 -18.45 -9.00
CA GLU A 510 15.33 -17.83 -10.26
C GLU A 510 13.83 -18.02 -10.53
N ARG A 511 13.36 -19.27 -10.46
CA ARG A 511 11.95 -19.58 -10.63
C ARG A 511 11.06 -18.98 -9.56
N ALA A 512 11.47 -19.03 -8.29
CA ALA A 512 10.69 -18.46 -7.19
C ALA A 512 10.47 -16.94 -7.37
N ILE A 513 11.53 -16.21 -7.74
CA ILE A 513 11.49 -14.78 -8.03
C ILE A 513 10.60 -14.49 -9.24
N LEU A 514 10.76 -15.24 -10.35
CA LEU A 514 9.96 -15.01 -11.56
C LEU A 514 8.47 -15.33 -11.36
N GLU A 515 8.13 -16.40 -10.64
CA GLU A 515 6.73 -16.71 -10.31
C GLU A 515 6.13 -15.63 -9.40
N GLY A 516 6.91 -15.07 -8.46
CA GLY A 516 6.49 -13.92 -7.64
C GLY A 516 6.30 -12.63 -8.44
N ALA A 517 7.29 -12.25 -9.25
CA ALA A 517 7.26 -11.04 -10.06
C ALA A 517 6.19 -11.09 -11.16
N ASN A 518 5.84 -12.28 -11.66
CA ASN A 518 4.75 -12.50 -12.61
C ASN A 518 3.43 -12.87 -11.93
N SER A 519 3.10 -12.17 -10.85
CA SER A 519 1.81 -12.30 -10.17
C SER A 519 1.01 -11.00 -10.31
N PRO A 520 -0.32 -11.03 -10.13
CA PRO A 520 -1.09 -9.80 -9.99
C PRO A 520 -1.01 -9.28 -8.54
N GLY A 521 -1.05 -7.96 -8.38
CA GLY A 521 -1.01 -7.32 -7.06
C GLY A 521 0.37 -6.81 -6.69
N ASP A 522 0.72 -6.98 -5.42
CA ASP A 522 1.97 -6.55 -4.75
C ASP A 522 3.12 -7.51 -5.11
N SER A 523 3.56 -7.40 -6.36
CA SER A 523 4.44 -8.39 -7.01
C SER A 523 5.89 -8.29 -6.55
N ASP A 524 6.35 -7.08 -6.21
CA ASP A 524 7.65 -6.85 -5.59
C ASP A 524 7.72 -7.51 -4.22
N SER A 525 6.76 -7.29 -3.31
CA SER A 525 6.79 -7.95 -2.00
C SER A 525 6.78 -9.49 -2.10
N LEU A 526 5.96 -10.05 -3.01
CA LEU A 526 5.91 -11.49 -3.24
C LEU A 526 7.25 -12.05 -3.74
N ALA A 527 7.89 -11.35 -4.69
CA ALA A 527 9.20 -11.70 -5.22
C ALA A 527 10.31 -11.51 -4.17
N THR A 528 10.25 -10.45 -3.35
CA THR A 528 11.18 -10.19 -2.24
C THR A 528 11.18 -11.34 -1.23
N LEU A 529 10.00 -11.73 -0.75
CA LEU A 529 9.87 -12.76 0.28
C LEU A 529 10.29 -14.14 -0.23
N SER A 530 9.84 -14.52 -1.43
CA SER A 530 10.20 -15.79 -2.04
C SER A 530 11.69 -15.85 -2.41
N GLY A 531 12.24 -14.76 -2.95
CA GLY A 531 13.65 -14.58 -3.25
C GLY A 531 14.54 -14.69 -2.01
N ALA A 532 14.12 -14.13 -0.87
CA ALA A 532 14.85 -14.26 0.39
C ALA A 532 14.93 -15.72 0.87
N LEU A 533 13.81 -16.46 0.84
CA LEU A 533 13.76 -17.86 1.30
C LEU A 533 14.53 -18.80 0.36
N ALA A 534 14.25 -18.74 -0.95
CA ALA A 534 14.89 -19.58 -1.95
C ALA A 534 16.38 -19.23 -2.11
N GLY A 535 16.71 -17.93 -2.04
CA GLY A 535 18.10 -17.45 -2.03
C GLY A 535 18.87 -17.91 -0.79
N ALA A 536 18.24 -17.94 0.39
CA ALA A 536 18.83 -18.52 1.59
C ALA A 536 19.07 -20.04 1.45
N ARG A 537 18.18 -20.76 0.78
CA ARG A 537 18.27 -22.21 0.58
C ARG A 537 19.37 -22.59 -0.41
N ALA A 538 19.33 -21.98 -1.60
CA ALA A 538 20.20 -22.33 -2.72
C ALA A 538 21.57 -21.62 -2.65
N GLY A 539 21.62 -20.46 -1.97
CA GLY A 539 22.80 -19.64 -1.81
C GLY A 539 23.08 -18.72 -3.01
N LEU A 540 24.00 -17.78 -2.82
CA LEU A 540 24.34 -16.73 -3.77
C LEU A 540 24.67 -17.25 -5.17
N GLY A 541 25.39 -18.38 -5.26
CA GLY A 541 25.80 -18.95 -6.55
C GLY A 541 24.66 -19.55 -7.38
N ALA A 542 23.45 -19.67 -6.83
CA ALA A 542 22.26 -20.10 -7.56
C ALA A 542 21.46 -18.93 -8.15
N LEU A 543 21.77 -17.69 -7.79
CA LEU A 543 21.16 -16.51 -8.40
C LEU A 543 21.82 -16.23 -9.76
N PRO A 544 21.07 -15.80 -10.78
CA PRO A 544 21.65 -15.45 -12.07
C PRO A 544 22.67 -14.32 -11.98
N ASP A 545 23.88 -14.54 -12.52
CA ASP A 545 24.99 -13.58 -12.47
C ASP A 545 24.61 -12.18 -13.00
N ALA A 546 23.77 -12.12 -14.04
CA ALA A 546 23.30 -10.87 -14.61
C ALA A 546 22.43 -10.09 -13.61
N TRP A 547 21.57 -10.77 -12.87
CA TRP A 547 20.69 -10.13 -11.89
C TRP A 547 21.48 -9.62 -10.69
N VAL A 548 22.41 -10.45 -10.20
CA VAL A 548 23.35 -10.07 -9.14
C VAL A 548 24.18 -8.86 -9.55
N ARG A 549 24.67 -8.81 -10.79
CA ARG A 549 25.47 -7.67 -11.28
C ARG A 549 24.64 -6.39 -11.40
N ASP A 550 23.42 -6.49 -11.88
CA ASP A 550 22.65 -5.34 -12.34
C ASP A 550 21.74 -4.74 -11.26
N VAL A 551 21.40 -5.48 -10.19
CA VAL A 551 20.60 -4.93 -9.07
C VAL A 551 21.32 -3.78 -8.36
N GLU A 552 20.57 -2.73 -8.01
CA GLU A 552 21.11 -1.54 -7.35
C GLU A 552 21.93 -1.92 -6.11
N ARG A 553 23.11 -1.29 -5.96
CA ARG A 553 23.99 -1.43 -4.79
C ARG A 553 24.28 -2.89 -4.39
N SER A 554 24.29 -3.81 -5.36
CA SER A 554 24.58 -5.23 -5.13
C SER A 554 25.85 -5.46 -4.29
N ASP A 555 26.96 -4.79 -4.62
CA ASP A 555 28.22 -4.90 -3.87
C ASP A 555 28.07 -4.45 -2.40
N ASP A 556 27.31 -3.38 -2.14
CA ASP A 556 27.10 -2.85 -0.79
C ASP A 556 26.19 -3.77 0.03
N LEU A 557 25.11 -4.26 -0.58
CA LEU A 557 24.18 -5.20 0.03
C LEU A 557 24.87 -6.52 0.35
N LEU A 558 25.71 -7.02 -0.56
CA LEU A 558 26.51 -8.21 -0.33
C LEU A 558 27.55 -7.98 0.78
N ALA A 559 28.24 -6.84 0.79
CA ALA A 559 29.19 -6.51 1.85
C ALA A 559 28.49 -6.49 3.22
N LEU A 560 27.31 -5.88 3.31
CA LEU A 560 26.49 -5.85 4.52
C LEU A 560 26.04 -7.25 4.95
N ALA A 561 25.62 -8.08 4.01
CA ALA A 561 25.24 -9.47 4.24
C ALA A 561 26.40 -10.29 4.82
N LEU A 562 27.61 -10.10 4.28
CA LEU A 562 28.82 -10.83 4.71
C LEU A 562 29.33 -10.42 6.09
N GLU A 563 28.78 -9.38 6.71
CA GLU A 563 29.06 -9.08 8.10
C GLU A 563 28.35 -10.03 9.08
N ILE A 564 27.23 -10.65 8.70
CA ILE A 564 26.43 -11.57 9.54
C ILE A 564 27.20 -12.85 9.83
#